data_AF-A0A7L3QNG8-F1
#
_entry.id   AF-A0A7L3QNG8-F1
#
_cell.length_a   1.000
_cell.length_b   1.000
_cell.length_c   1.000
_cell.angle_alpha   90.00
_cell.angle_beta   90.00
_cell.angle_gamma   90.00
#
_symmetry.space_group_name_H-M   'P 1'
#
loop_
_entity.id
_entity.type
_entity.pdbx_description
1 polymer ?
#
loop_
_entity_poly.entity_id
_entity_poly.type
_entity_poly.pdbx_seq_one_letter_code
_entity_poly.pdbx_strand_id
1 'polypeptide(L)'
;MAVNYAAGLSPYSDKGKCGLPEIFDPPEELERKVQELAELIRSSSNVVFHTGAGISTASGIPDFRGPNGVWTMEEKGLSPKFDTTFENARPSKTHMALLGLQRVGILKFLVSQNVDGLHVRSGFPRDKLAELHGNMFVEECVKCGKQYVRDAVVGSMGLKPTGRLCSVTKARGLRACR
;
A
#
# COMPACT_ATOMS: atom_id res chain seq x y z
N MET A 1 0.42 11.53 -18.15
CA MET A 1 0.73 12.29 -16.93
C MET A 1 0.70 11.31 -15.77
N ALA A 2 1.79 11.17 -15.02
CA ALA A 2 1.82 10.28 -13.86
C ALA A 2 0.79 10.79 -12.85
N VAL A 3 -0.19 9.96 -12.52
CA VAL A 3 -1.23 10.32 -11.56
C VAL A 3 -0.56 10.31 -10.19
N ASN A 4 -0.19 11.48 -9.66
CA ASN A 4 0.16 11.57 -8.25
C ASN A 4 -1.15 11.38 -7.46
N TYR A 5 -1.14 10.53 -6.42
CA TYR A 5 -2.36 10.32 -5.64
C TYR A 5 -2.78 11.62 -4.91
N ALA A 6 -1.81 12.51 -4.64
CA ALA A 6 -2.03 13.84 -4.08
C ALA A 6 -3.08 14.66 -4.84
N ALA A 7 -3.08 14.66 -6.19
CA ALA A 7 -4.05 15.43 -6.98
C ALA A 7 -5.47 14.83 -6.99
N GLY A 8 -5.63 13.56 -6.60
CA GLY A 8 -6.93 12.90 -6.56
C GLY A 8 -7.62 12.90 -5.20
N LEU A 9 -6.96 13.44 -4.17
CA LEU A 9 -7.48 13.46 -2.81
C LEU A 9 -8.57 14.53 -2.70
N SER A 10 -9.69 14.15 -2.10
CA SER A 10 -10.74 15.12 -1.77
C SER A 10 -10.25 16.05 -0.66
N PRO A 11 -10.69 17.32 -0.64
CA PRO A 11 -10.36 18.22 0.45
C PRO A 11 -10.87 17.61 1.77
N TYR A 12 -9.97 17.46 2.73
CA TYR A 12 -10.27 16.92 4.06
C TYR A 12 -9.56 17.79 5.09
N SER A 13 -10.31 18.22 6.12
CA SER A 13 -9.83 19.22 7.08
C SER A 13 -8.88 18.64 8.12
N ASP A 14 -9.07 17.39 8.55
CA ASP A 14 -8.25 16.77 9.60
C ASP A 14 -7.17 15.85 9.01
N LYS A 15 -5.98 16.39 8.79
CA LYS A 15 -4.85 15.57 8.32
C LYS A 15 -4.06 14.95 9.47
N GLY A 16 -4.46 15.18 10.72
CA GLY A 16 -3.74 14.75 11.91
C GLY A 16 -2.47 15.58 12.17
N LYS A 17 -1.54 15.01 12.95
CA LYS A 17 -0.25 15.64 13.24
C LYS A 17 0.77 15.33 12.14
N CYS A 18 1.28 16.35 11.49
CA CYS A 18 2.25 16.24 10.40
C CYS A 18 3.62 16.77 10.82
N GLY A 19 4.69 16.21 10.25
CA GLY A 19 6.05 16.74 10.39
C GLY A 19 6.65 16.66 11.79
N LEU A 20 6.22 15.69 12.61
CA LEU A 20 6.86 15.44 13.90
C LEU A 20 8.35 15.07 13.71
N PRO A 21 9.25 15.46 14.63
CA PRO A 21 10.66 15.09 14.56
C PRO A 21 10.85 13.57 14.53
N GLU A 22 11.80 13.12 13.71
CA GLU A 22 12.22 11.71 13.70
C GLU A 22 13.03 11.38 14.96
N ILE A 23 12.95 10.13 15.39
CA ILE A 23 13.69 9.59 16.53
C ILE A 23 14.51 8.41 16.02
N PHE A 24 15.79 8.39 16.36
CA PHE A 24 16.74 7.35 15.97
C PHE A 24 17.32 6.71 17.22
N ASP A 25 17.04 5.42 17.42
CA ASP A 25 17.64 4.65 18.51
C ASP A 25 19.16 4.51 18.28
N PRO A 26 19.99 4.56 19.34
CA PRO A 26 21.41 4.22 19.25
C PRO A 26 21.62 2.79 18.71
N PRO A 27 22.75 2.49 18.04
CA PRO A 27 22.99 1.19 17.41
C PRO A 27 22.82 -0.02 18.35
N GLU A 28 23.30 0.08 19.59
CA GLU A 28 23.19 -0.97 20.59
C GLU A 28 21.74 -1.22 21.04
N GLU A 29 20.93 -0.17 21.13
CA GLU A 29 19.52 -0.27 21.48
C GLU A 29 18.71 -0.85 20.32
N LEU A 30 19.00 -0.43 19.10
CA LEU A 30 18.39 -0.97 17.89
C LEU A 30 18.63 -2.47 17.75
N GLU A 31 19.89 -2.91 17.89
CA GLU A 31 20.24 -4.34 17.80
C GLU A 31 19.49 -5.16 18.87
N ARG A 32 19.46 -4.66 20.10
CA ARG A 32 18.72 -5.30 21.20
C ARG A 32 17.22 -5.42 20.89
N LYS A 33 16.58 -4.36 20.39
CA LYS A 33 15.15 -4.35 20.03
C LYS A 33 14.85 -5.27 18.84
N VAL A 34 15.74 -5.34 17.84
CA VAL A 34 15.58 -6.23 16.69
C VAL A 34 15.68 -7.70 17.11
N GLN A 35 16.61 -8.03 18.00
CA GLN A 35 16.73 -9.37 18.58
C GLN A 35 15.47 -9.76 19.37
N GLU A 36 14.97 -8.85 20.21
CA GLU A 36 13.72 -9.04 20.95
C GLU A 36 12.51 -9.26 20.01
N LEU A 37 12.40 -8.48 18.92
CA LEU A 37 11.38 -8.67 17.89
C LEU A 37 11.49 -10.06 17.23
N ALA A 38 12.70 -10.52 16.93
CA ALA A 38 12.91 -11.85 16.34
C ALA A 38 12.44 -12.97 17.28
N GLU A 39 12.66 -12.82 18.58
CA GLU A 39 12.18 -13.77 19.61
C GLU A 39 10.66 -13.75 19.75
N LEU A 40 10.04 -12.57 19.74
CA LEU A 40 8.58 -12.41 19.74
C LEU A 40 7.95 -13.08 18.51
N ILE A 41 8.53 -12.88 17.33
CA ILE A 41 8.08 -13.53 16.09
C ILE A 41 8.21 -15.05 16.19
N ARG A 42 9.36 -15.55 16.68
CA ARG A 42 9.64 -17.00 16.76
C ARG A 42 8.74 -17.72 17.76
N SER A 43 8.40 -17.08 18.88
CA SER A 43 7.55 -17.65 19.93
C SER A 43 6.04 -17.54 19.63
N SER A 44 5.66 -16.71 18.67
CA SER A 44 4.27 -16.47 18.31
C SER A 44 3.74 -17.51 17.32
N SER A 45 2.54 -18.04 17.58
CA SER A 45 1.85 -18.94 16.63
C SER A 45 1.16 -18.20 15.48
N ASN A 46 0.76 -16.94 15.70
CA ASN A 46 0.00 -16.13 14.74
C ASN A 46 0.54 -14.70 14.67
N VAL A 47 1.39 -14.44 13.68
CA VAL A 47 1.97 -13.12 13.45
C VAL A 47 1.18 -12.38 12.36
N VAL A 48 0.73 -11.17 12.67
CA VAL A 48 0.06 -10.26 11.72
C VAL A 48 0.88 -8.98 11.61
N PHE A 49 1.17 -8.55 10.39
CA PHE A 49 1.85 -7.28 10.13
C PHE A 49 0.87 -6.20 9.69
N HIS A 50 1.13 -4.97 10.13
CA HIS A 50 0.40 -3.78 9.71
C HIS A 50 1.38 -2.83 9.03
N THR A 51 1.08 -2.40 7.80
CA THR A 51 1.97 -1.56 7.01
C THR A 51 1.31 -0.25 6.62
N GLY A 52 2.13 0.80 6.60
CA GLY A 52 1.77 2.14 6.14
C GLY A 52 2.83 2.69 5.19
N ALA A 53 2.67 3.94 4.76
CA ALA A 53 3.44 4.51 3.65
C ALA A 53 4.96 4.54 3.88
N GLY A 54 5.40 4.51 5.14
CA GLY A 54 6.82 4.50 5.52
C GLY A 54 7.64 3.36 4.89
N ILE A 55 7.04 2.20 4.60
CA ILE A 55 7.79 1.08 3.98
C ILE A 55 8.08 1.28 2.48
N SER A 56 7.46 2.30 1.87
CA SER A 56 7.55 2.62 0.44
C SER A 56 8.41 3.87 0.17
N THR A 57 8.87 4.57 1.22
CA THR A 57 9.74 5.76 1.07
C THR A 57 11.07 5.42 0.40
N ALA A 58 11.68 4.29 0.79
CA ALA A 58 12.89 3.75 0.15
C ALA A 58 12.69 3.31 -1.32
N SER A 59 11.43 3.23 -1.78
CA SER A 59 11.07 2.98 -3.18
C SER A 59 10.79 4.27 -3.97
N GLY A 60 11.00 5.44 -3.38
CA GLY A 60 10.80 6.75 -4.02
C GLY A 60 9.36 7.28 -3.98
N ILE A 61 8.49 6.67 -3.16
CA ILE A 61 7.11 7.12 -2.94
C ILE A 61 7.06 7.83 -1.59
N PRO A 62 6.69 9.12 -1.52
CA PRO A 62 6.61 9.83 -0.25
C PRO A 62 5.55 9.23 0.67
N ASP A 63 5.78 9.31 1.98
CA ASP A 63 4.75 9.06 2.96
C ASP A 63 3.75 10.23 3.04
N PHE A 64 2.81 10.15 3.98
CA PHE A 64 1.83 11.21 4.17
C PHE A 64 2.25 12.27 5.21
N ARG A 65 2.91 11.89 6.30
CA ARG A 65 3.03 12.73 7.52
C ARG A 65 4.44 12.86 8.08
N GLY A 66 5.44 12.22 7.48
CA GLY A 66 6.85 12.40 7.84
C GLY A 66 7.31 13.83 7.52
N PRO A 67 8.58 14.17 7.78
CA PRO A 67 9.11 15.54 7.59
C PRO A 67 8.85 16.14 6.21
N ASN A 68 8.83 15.26 5.19
CA ASN A 68 8.60 15.58 3.77
C ASN A 68 7.36 14.86 3.19
N GLY A 69 6.44 14.41 4.05
CA GLY A 69 5.23 13.71 3.64
C GLY A 69 4.25 14.59 2.87
N VAL A 70 3.33 13.99 2.11
CA VAL A 70 2.34 14.70 1.27
C VAL A 70 1.58 15.78 2.04
N TRP A 71 1.05 15.45 3.22
CA TRP A 71 0.29 16.39 4.06
C TRP A 71 1.20 17.42 4.73
N THR A 72 2.38 17.00 5.18
CA THR A 72 3.37 17.91 5.77
C THR A 72 3.82 18.98 4.78
N MET A 73 4.00 18.62 3.51
CA MET A 73 4.39 19.57 2.47
C MET A 73 3.23 20.49 2.09
N GLU A 74 2.01 19.94 1.98
CA GLU A 74 0.81 20.74 1.71
C GLU A 74 0.53 21.77 2.80
N GLU A 75 0.68 21.42 4.09
CA GLU A 75 0.56 22.35 5.22
C GLU A 75 1.58 23.50 5.15
N LYS A 76 2.74 23.26 4.53
CA LYS A 76 3.79 24.26 4.29
C LYS A 76 3.58 25.04 2.98
N GLY A 77 2.52 24.76 2.21
CA GLY A 77 2.31 25.34 0.88
C GLY A 77 3.31 24.84 -0.18
N LEU A 78 3.90 23.67 0.03
CA LEU A 78 4.89 23.04 -0.84
C LEU A 78 4.33 21.77 -1.50
N SER A 79 4.96 21.34 -2.59
CA SER A 79 4.63 20.08 -3.25
C SER A 79 5.52 18.93 -2.75
N PRO A 80 4.97 17.73 -2.51
CA PRO A 80 5.78 16.56 -2.19
C PRO A 80 6.61 16.13 -3.40
N LYS A 81 7.80 15.59 -3.14
CA LYS A 81 8.69 15.05 -4.17
C LYS A 81 8.40 13.56 -4.39
N PHE A 82 8.30 13.16 -5.65
CA PHE A 82 8.25 11.77 -6.08
C PHE A 82 9.50 11.47 -6.90
N ASP A 83 10.24 10.43 -6.53
CA ASP A 83 11.45 10.01 -7.27
C ASP A 83 11.13 8.93 -8.32
N THR A 84 9.90 8.41 -8.31
CA THR A 84 9.43 7.39 -9.26
C THR A 84 7.94 7.55 -9.55
N THR A 85 7.45 6.85 -10.58
CA THR A 85 6.01 6.63 -10.79
C THR A 85 5.58 5.35 -10.10
N PHE A 86 4.29 5.19 -9.83
CA PHE A 86 3.76 3.94 -9.27
C PHE A 86 4.07 2.73 -10.16
N GLU A 87 4.01 2.86 -11.47
CA GLU A 87 4.35 1.81 -12.43
C GLU A 87 5.82 1.40 -12.34
N ASN A 88 6.72 2.34 -12.08
CA ASN A 88 8.16 2.08 -12.05
C ASN A 88 8.68 1.76 -10.64
N ALA A 89 7.90 2.05 -9.59
CA ALA A 89 8.25 1.71 -8.22
C ALA A 89 8.46 0.20 -8.06
N ARG A 90 9.57 -0.15 -7.40
CA ARG A 90 9.92 -1.54 -7.08
C ARG A 90 9.66 -1.80 -5.60
N PRO A 91 9.21 -3.02 -5.22
CA PRO A 91 9.07 -3.39 -3.81
C PRO A 91 10.38 -3.18 -3.04
N SER A 92 10.29 -2.56 -1.86
CA SER A 92 11.45 -2.36 -0.98
C SER A 92 11.91 -3.67 -0.33
N LYS A 93 13.06 -3.65 0.36
CA LYS A 93 13.53 -4.83 1.13
C LYS A 93 12.48 -5.31 2.13
N THR A 94 11.75 -4.41 2.77
CA THR A 94 10.68 -4.75 3.73
C THR A 94 9.54 -5.49 3.05
N HIS A 95 9.11 -5.09 1.85
CA HIS A 95 8.09 -5.81 1.09
C HIS A 95 8.55 -7.25 0.79
N MET A 96 9.79 -7.40 0.32
CA MET A 96 10.35 -8.72 0.00
C MET A 96 10.57 -9.58 1.25
N ALA A 97 10.92 -8.99 2.39
CA ALA A 97 11.03 -9.68 3.67
C ALA A 97 9.67 -10.21 4.15
N LEU A 98 8.61 -9.40 4.05
CA LEU A 98 7.24 -9.83 4.40
C LEU A 98 6.77 -10.99 3.50
N LEU A 99 7.08 -10.93 2.20
CA LEU A 99 6.85 -12.07 1.30
C LEU A 99 7.63 -13.31 1.74
N GLY A 100 8.91 -13.16 2.11
CA GLY A 100 9.73 -14.24 2.64
C GLY A 100 9.11 -14.89 3.89
N LEU A 101 8.72 -14.08 4.87
CA LEU A 101 8.06 -14.52 6.11
C LEU A 101 6.73 -15.24 5.84
N GLN A 102 5.96 -14.78 4.86
CA GLN A 102 4.72 -15.43 4.47
C GLN A 102 5.00 -16.79 3.83
N ARG A 103 5.98 -16.88 2.93
CA ARG A 103 6.35 -18.14 2.23
C ARG A 103 6.80 -19.24 3.17
N VAL A 104 7.47 -18.90 4.27
CA VAL A 104 7.89 -19.86 5.30
C VAL A 104 6.84 -20.08 6.40
N GLY A 105 5.64 -19.49 6.26
CA GLY A 105 4.50 -19.72 7.15
C GLY A 105 4.53 -18.97 8.47
N ILE A 106 5.47 -18.05 8.68
CA ILE A 106 5.58 -17.21 9.89
C ILE A 106 4.49 -16.13 9.89
N LEU A 107 4.39 -15.38 8.79
CA LEU A 107 3.39 -14.32 8.65
C LEU A 107 2.04 -14.93 8.25
N LYS A 108 1.01 -14.74 9.09
CA LYS A 108 -0.35 -15.28 8.86
C LYS A 108 -1.23 -14.36 8.05
N PHE A 109 -1.11 -13.06 8.28
CA PHE A 109 -1.89 -12.05 7.57
C PHE A 109 -1.15 -10.71 7.49
N LEU A 110 -1.42 -9.96 6.44
CA LEU A 110 -0.87 -8.64 6.22
C LEU A 110 -2.03 -7.65 6.04
N VAL A 111 -2.04 -6.61 6.86
CA VAL A 111 -2.96 -5.49 6.75
C VAL A 111 -2.19 -4.29 6.24
N SER A 112 -2.68 -3.65 5.19
CA SER A 112 -2.02 -2.48 4.60
C SER A 112 -2.98 -1.31 4.43
N GLN A 113 -2.46 -0.14 4.75
CA GLN A 113 -3.08 1.15 4.45
C GLN A 113 -2.57 1.74 3.12
N ASN A 114 -1.62 1.07 2.48
CA ASN A 114 -0.97 1.58 1.27
C ASN A 114 -1.84 1.34 0.05
N VAL A 115 -1.89 2.32 -0.84
CA VAL A 115 -2.56 2.24 -2.14
C VAL A 115 -1.59 2.01 -3.29
N ASP A 116 -0.28 1.96 -3.03
CA ASP A 116 0.80 1.87 -4.03
C ASP A 116 0.85 0.55 -4.82
N GLY A 117 0.15 -0.49 -4.33
CA GLY A 117 0.08 -1.81 -4.93
C GLY A 117 1.37 -2.64 -4.86
N LEU A 118 2.38 -2.19 -4.12
CA LEU A 118 3.69 -2.87 -4.05
C LEU A 118 3.63 -4.23 -3.34
N HIS A 119 2.70 -4.44 -2.42
CA HIS A 119 2.47 -5.77 -1.83
C HIS A 119 2.04 -6.78 -2.90
N VAL A 120 0.98 -6.48 -3.65
CA VAL A 120 0.50 -7.35 -4.75
C VAL A 120 1.60 -7.54 -5.80
N ARG A 121 2.27 -6.45 -6.21
CA ARG A 121 3.34 -6.49 -7.22
C ARG A 121 4.64 -7.15 -6.76
N SER A 122 4.86 -7.30 -5.46
CA SER A 122 5.96 -8.13 -4.93
C SER A 122 5.70 -9.62 -5.09
N GLY A 123 4.45 -10.01 -5.37
CA GLY A 123 3.99 -11.39 -5.40
C GLY A 123 3.40 -11.87 -4.06
N PHE A 124 3.06 -10.94 -3.16
CA PHE A 124 2.39 -11.29 -1.91
C PHE A 124 0.98 -11.85 -2.18
N PRO A 125 0.58 -12.98 -1.56
CA PRO A 125 -0.70 -13.62 -1.85
C PRO A 125 -1.89 -12.77 -1.38
N ARG A 126 -2.82 -12.49 -2.30
CA ARG A 126 -3.97 -11.60 -2.05
C ARG A 126 -4.97 -12.14 -1.03
N ASP A 127 -5.07 -13.47 -0.88
CA ASP A 127 -5.92 -14.10 0.15
C ASP A 127 -5.36 -13.95 1.58
N LYS A 128 -4.14 -13.43 1.72
CA LYS A 128 -3.49 -13.12 3.00
C LYS A 128 -3.23 -11.62 3.20
N LEU A 129 -3.81 -10.77 2.35
CA LEU A 129 -3.61 -9.33 2.34
C LEU A 129 -4.95 -8.59 2.43
N ALA A 130 -5.05 -7.63 3.34
CA ALA A 130 -6.11 -6.64 3.36
C ALA A 130 -5.60 -5.27 2.91
N GLU A 131 -6.08 -4.79 1.77
CA GLU A 131 -5.79 -3.45 1.21
C GLU A 131 -6.89 -2.48 1.63
N LEU A 132 -6.82 -1.97 2.86
CA LEU A 132 -7.94 -1.26 3.51
C LEU A 132 -8.34 0.04 2.79
N HIS A 133 -7.39 0.70 2.13
CA HIS A 133 -7.61 1.96 1.42
C HIS A 133 -7.68 1.78 -0.10
N GLY A 134 -7.76 0.53 -0.57
CA GLY A 134 -7.72 0.18 -1.98
C GLY A 134 -6.31 0.05 -2.54
N ASN A 135 -6.21 -0.06 -3.86
CA ASN A 135 -4.97 -0.24 -4.60
C ASN A 135 -5.08 0.46 -5.96
N MET A 136 -4.11 1.31 -6.28
CA MET A 136 -4.10 2.12 -7.52
C MET A 136 -4.12 1.27 -8.80
N PHE A 137 -3.79 -0.02 -8.73
CA PHE A 137 -3.79 -0.97 -9.85
C PHE A 137 -5.04 -1.83 -9.91
N VAL A 138 -5.98 -1.67 -8.98
CA VAL A 138 -7.17 -2.51 -8.87
C VAL A 138 -8.42 -1.69 -9.19
N GLU A 139 -9.24 -2.22 -10.09
CA GLU A 139 -10.61 -1.74 -10.29
C GLU A 139 -11.61 -2.84 -9.99
N GLU A 140 -12.80 -2.45 -9.57
CA GLU A 140 -13.85 -3.37 -9.15
C GLU A 140 -15.14 -3.14 -9.93
N CYS A 141 -15.79 -4.23 -10.34
CA CYS A 141 -17.11 -4.15 -10.95
C CYS A 141 -18.18 -3.84 -9.90
N VAL A 142 -18.82 -2.67 -10.00
CA VAL A 142 -19.92 -2.25 -9.11
C VAL A 142 -21.15 -3.18 -9.12
N LYS A 143 -21.31 -4.04 -10.14
CA LYS A 143 -22.43 -5.00 -10.22
C LYS A 143 -22.13 -6.33 -9.54
N CYS A 144 -20.91 -6.87 -9.70
CA CYS A 144 -20.59 -8.24 -9.29
C CYS A 144 -19.41 -8.38 -8.31
N GLY A 145 -18.76 -7.28 -7.93
CA GLY A 145 -17.61 -7.27 -7.01
C GLY A 145 -16.33 -7.86 -7.59
N LYS A 146 -16.32 -8.32 -8.87
CA LYS A 146 -15.10 -8.85 -9.46
C LYS A 146 -14.04 -7.77 -9.59
N GLN A 147 -12.89 -8.03 -9.00
CA GLN A 147 -11.71 -7.17 -9.06
C GLN A 147 -10.80 -7.55 -10.24
N TYR A 148 -10.17 -6.54 -10.81
CA TYR A 148 -9.21 -6.66 -11.90
C TYR A 148 -7.92 -5.96 -11.50
N VAL A 149 -6.85 -6.72 -11.35
CA VAL A 149 -5.49 -6.18 -11.16
C VAL A 149 -4.93 -5.83 -12.54
N ARG A 150 -4.45 -4.61 -12.70
CA ARG A 150 -3.93 -4.05 -13.96
C ARG A 150 -2.42 -3.84 -13.87
N ASP A 151 -1.77 -3.74 -15.03
CA ASP A 151 -0.32 -3.48 -15.11
C ASP A 151 0.03 -1.98 -15.01
N ALA A 152 -0.98 -1.11 -15.18
CA ALA A 152 -0.87 0.34 -15.07
C ALA A 152 -1.90 0.87 -14.05
N VAL A 153 -1.67 2.06 -13.50
CA VAL A 153 -2.60 2.65 -12.55
C VAL A 153 -3.97 2.86 -13.19
N VAL A 154 -5.02 2.58 -12.43
CA VAL A 154 -6.39 2.94 -12.73
C VAL A 154 -6.49 4.46 -12.61
N GLY A 155 -6.79 5.14 -13.71
CA GLY A 155 -6.76 6.60 -13.84
C GLY A 155 -7.85 7.37 -13.07
N SER A 156 -8.45 6.78 -12.05
CA SER A 156 -9.50 7.40 -11.23
C SER A 156 -9.35 7.03 -9.76
N MET A 157 -9.65 7.97 -8.87
CA MET A 157 -9.65 7.78 -7.42
C MET A 157 -11.03 8.09 -6.83
N GLY A 158 -11.30 7.60 -5.60
CA GLY A 158 -12.56 7.84 -4.91
C GLY A 158 -13.75 7.07 -5.50
N LEU A 159 -13.52 5.81 -5.91
CA LEU A 159 -14.55 4.90 -6.44
C LEU A 159 -15.30 5.43 -7.68
N LYS A 160 -14.66 6.32 -8.46
CA LYS A 160 -15.21 6.87 -9.71
C LYS A 160 -15.14 5.85 -10.85
N PRO A 161 -16.05 5.92 -11.84
CA PRO A 161 -16.00 5.05 -13.02
C PRO A 161 -14.68 5.20 -13.80
N THR A 162 -14.12 4.07 -14.21
CA THR A 162 -12.83 4.01 -14.93
C THR A 162 -12.98 4.09 -16.46
N GLY A 163 -14.22 4.04 -16.96
CA GLY A 163 -14.56 3.95 -18.38
C GLY A 163 -14.52 2.53 -18.95
N ARG A 164 -14.10 1.52 -18.19
CA ARG A 164 -14.11 0.10 -18.61
C ARG A 164 -15.37 -0.62 -18.13
N LEU A 165 -15.79 -1.64 -18.88
CA LEU A 165 -16.89 -2.53 -18.52
C LEU A 165 -16.37 -3.86 -17.98
N CYS A 166 -17.20 -4.54 -17.18
CA CYS A 166 -16.88 -5.84 -16.65
C CYS A 166 -16.82 -6.88 -17.78
N SER A 167 -15.81 -7.76 -17.72
CA SER A 167 -15.56 -8.80 -18.71
C SER A 167 -16.10 -10.18 -18.31
N VAL A 168 -16.79 -10.30 -17.18
CA VAL A 168 -17.41 -11.58 -16.76
C VAL A 168 -18.41 -12.02 -17.83
N THR A 169 -18.08 -13.14 -18.46
CA THR A 169 -18.86 -13.75 -19.53
C THR A 169 -20.04 -14.54 -18.97
N LYS A 170 -20.96 -14.88 -19.87
CA LYS A 170 -22.11 -15.73 -19.58
C LYS A 170 -21.62 -17.09 -19.06
N ALA A 171 -22.17 -17.54 -17.94
CA ALA A 171 -22.06 -18.92 -17.48
C ALA A 171 -23.42 -19.63 -17.66
N ARG A 172 -23.46 -20.96 -17.53
CA ARG A 172 -24.73 -21.72 -17.66
C ARG A 172 -25.74 -21.19 -16.64
N GLY A 173 -26.83 -20.59 -17.12
CA GLY A 173 -27.88 -19.99 -16.28
C GLY A 173 -27.67 -18.53 -15.84
N LEU A 174 -26.54 -17.89 -16.17
CA LEU A 174 -26.24 -16.51 -15.76
C LEU A 174 -25.93 -15.63 -16.99
N ARG A 175 -26.45 -14.39 -17.03
CA ARG A 175 -26.12 -13.42 -18.08
C ARG A 175 -24.70 -12.86 -17.89
N ALA A 176 -24.10 -12.34 -18.95
CA ALA A 176 -22.84 -11.62 -18.84
C ALA A 176 -23.01 -10.36 -17.98
N CYS A 177 -21.97 -10.00 -17.21
CA CYS A 177 -21.98 -8.80 -16.40
C CYS A 177 -21.57 -7.61 -17.29
N ARG A 178 -22.52 -7.05 -18.03
CA ARG A 178 -22.33 -5.87 -18.87
C ARG A 178 -23.50 -4.92 -18.61
#